data_AF-A0A0S1XZB2-F1
#
_entry.id   AF-A0A0S1XZB2-F1
#
_cell.length_a   1.000
_cell.length_b   1.000
_cell.length_c   1.000
_cell.angle_alpha   90.00
_cell.angle_beta   90.00
_cell.angle_gamma   90.00
#
_symmetry.space_group_name_H-M   'P 1'
#
loop_
_entity.id
_entity.type
_entity.pdbx_description
1 polymer ?
#
loop_
_entity_poly.entity_id
_entity_poly.type
_entity_poly.pdbx_seq_one_letter_code
_entity_poly.pdbx_strand_id
1 'polypeptide(L)'
;MLVICLLMTGILFSLRRGGLAGVSMCAWASAISCVGVAFNTSIPLNPVLPWLPFGLLGSTLFGLGIVLTWAGLRQFFGLSVPWVALSVLTVVYITVLTLRWYVWPDWAYRTATVSALRGLMSMAIAVLVWRYRPRNRAAFSYFFTIVMAVGLGLMHVWRSGVYFLGLDSINALAQASTIQNIYFSVGLVTLPGMTLGILMMIHDRLLGQGAKLAARGR
;
A
#
# COMPACT_ATOMS: atom_id res chain seq x y z
N MET A 1 1.56 9.08 -11.64
CA MET A 1 1.28 8.26 -10.44
C MET A 1 0.98 9.10 -9.20
N LEU A 2 1.88 9.99 -8.75
CA LEU A 2 1.68 10.83 -7.55
C LEU A 2 0.37 11.63 -7.54
N VAL A 3 0.01 12.28 -8.66
CA VAL A 3 -1.24 13.05 -8.78
C VAL A 3 -2.48 12.17 -8.51
N ILE A 4 -2.54 10.98 -9.09
CA ILE A 4 -3.66 10.05 -8.91
C ILE A 4 -3.73 9.60 -7.44
N CYS A 5 -2.60 9.28 -6.83
CA CYS A 5 -2.56 8.87 -5.43
C CYS A 5 -3.01 10.00 -4.48
N LEU A 6 -2.64 11.26 -4.76
CA LEU A 6 -3.09 12.43 -4.01
C LEU A 6 -4.61 12.64 -4.14
N LEU A 7 -5.13 12.56 -5.37
CA LEU A 7 -6.57 12.65 -5.63
C LEU A 7 -7.34 11.58 -4.87
N MET A 8 -6.89 10.31 -4.95
CA MET A 8 -7.54 9.20 -4.24
C MET A 8 -7.45 9.35 -2.72
N THR A 9 -6.33 9.87 -2.20
CA THR A 9 -6.17 10.18 -0.77
C THR A 9 -7.16 11.26 -0.34
N GLY A 10 -7.31 12.33 -1.11
CA GLY A 10 -8.28 13.39 -0.85
C GLY A 10 -9.72 12.86 -0.80
N ILE A 11 -10.08 11.98 -1.74
CA ILE A 11 -11.41 11.33 -1.76
C ILE A 11 -11.63 10.47 -0.51
N LEU A 12 -10.66 9.64 -0.12
CA LEU A 12 -10.76 8.84 1.11
C LEU A 12 -10.90 9.72 2.36
N PHE A 13 -10.19 10.86 2.40
CA PHE A 13 -10.29 11.81 3.49
C PHE A 13 -11.67 12.47 3.55
N SER A 14 -12.26 12.78 2.40
CA SER A 14 -13.64 13.29 2.31
C SER A 14 -14.65 12.31 2.91
N LEU A 15 -14.48 11.01 2.63
CA LEU A 15 -15.36 9.95 3.14
C LEU A 15 -15.16 9.61 4.62
N ARG A 16 -14.12 10.15 5.27
CA ARG A 16 -13.91 9.98 6.72
C ARG A 16 -15.12 10.44 7.54
N ARG A 17 -15.88 11.42 7.03
CA ARG A 17 -17.10 11.93 7.67
C ARG A 17 -18.24 10.89 7.75
N GLY A 18 -18.16 9.81 6.97
CA GLY A 18 -19.16 8.72 6.97
C GLY A 18 -19.11 7.79 8.19
N GLY A 19 -18.20 7.99 9.14
CA GLY A 19 -18.20 7.28 10.44
C GLY A 19 -17.88 5.78 10.40
N LEU A 20 -17.45 5.24 9.25
CA LEU A 20 -17.07 3.84 9.12
C LEU A 20 -15.70 3.58 9.75
N ALA A 21 -15.63 2.58 10.63
CA ALA A 21 -14.38 2.11 11.23
C ALA A 21 -13.35 1.73 10.14
N GLY A 22 -12.08 2.08 10.34
CA GLY A 22 -10.99 1.78 9.41
C GLY A 22 -10.80 2.75 8.23
N VAL A 23 -11.82 3.54 7.84
CA VAL A 23 -11.71 4.49 6.71
C VAL A 23 -10.67 5.57 6.97
N SER A 24 -10.65 6.13 8.18
CA SER A 24 -9.62 7.11 8.57
C SER A 24 -8.22 6.52 8.51
N MET A 25 -8.06 5.24 8.86
CA MET A 25 -6.77 4.57 8.85
C MET A 25 -6.31 4.30 7.42
N CYS A 26 -7.21 3.85 6.54
CA CYS A 26 -6.92 3.71 5.11
C CYS A 26 -6.58 5.06 4.45
N ALA A 27 -7.23 6.16 4.84
CA ALA A 27 -6.91 7.49 4.34
C ALA A 27 -5.48 7.92 4.74
N TRP A 28 -5.12 7.74 6.02
CA TRP A 28 -3.76 8.00 6.50
C TRP A 28 -2.72 7.08 5.85
N ALA A 29 -3.04 5.80 5.65
CA ALA A 29 -2.19 4.84 4.97
C ALA A 29 -1.87 5.27 3.53
N SER A 30 -2.88 5.75 2.80
CA SER A 30 -2.73 6.30 1.45
C SER A 30 -1.90 7.58 1.46
N ALA A 31 -2.12 8.49 2.41
CA ALA A 31 -1.32 9.70 2.56
C ALA A 31 0.16 9.40 2.81
N ILE A 32 0.45 8.51 3.78
CA ILE A 32 1.81 8.06 4.10
C ILE A 32 2.48 7.40 2.89
N SER A 33 1.73 6.59 2.13
CA SER A 33 2.24 5.99 0.90
C SER A 33 2.57 7.05 -0.16
N CYS A 34 1.72 8.07 -0.34
CA CYS A 34 1.98 9.17 -1.28
C CYS A 34 3.26 9.91 -0.90
N VAL A 35 3.40 10.25 0.37
CA VAL A 35 4.60 10.92 0.91
C VAL A 35 5.83 10.03 0.68
N GLY A 36 5.74 8.73 0.98
CA GLY A 36 6.83 7.79 0.73
C GLY A 36 7.27 7.71 -0.74
N VAL A 37 6.31 7.74 -1.69
CA VAL A 37 6.62 7.82 -3.12
C VAL A 37 7.28 9.15 -3.46
N ALA A 38 6.78 10.27 -2.94
CA ALA A 38 7.34 11.60 -3.19
C ALA A 38 8.79 11.71 -2.71
N PHE A 39 9.09 11.21 -1.50
CA PHE A 39 10.46 11.15 -0.98
C PHE A 39 11.39 10.31 -1.87
N ASN A 40 10.91 9.18 -2.40
CA ASN A 40 11.70 8.36 -3.33
C ASN A 40 11.92 9.04 -4.70
N THR A 41 10.95 9.80 -5.20
CA THR A 41 11.10 10.53 -6.48
C THR A 41 11.98 11.77 -6.34
N SER A 42 12.07 12.35 -5.14
CA SER A 42 12.89 13.53 -4.84
C SER A 42 14.35 13.20 -4.51
N ILE A 43 14.78 11.95 -4.61
CA ILE A 43 16.19 11.55 -4.40
C ILE A 43 17.19 12.35 -5.24
N PRO A 44 16.92 12.73 -6.51
CA PRO A 44 17.83 13.59 -7.28
C PRO A 44 18.00 15.00 -6.69
N LEU A 45 17.09 15.46 -5.83
CA LEU A 45 17.15 16.75 -5.13
C LEU A 45 17.92 16.68 -3.79
N ASN A 46 18.50 15.52 -3.46
CA ASN A 46 19.33 15.30 -2.27
C ASN A 46 20.50 16.31 -2.10
N PRO A 47 21.10 16.93 -3.14
CA PRO A 47 22.18 17.90 -2.95
C PRO A 47 21.82 19.10 -2.05
N VAL A 48 20.52 19.38 -1.84
CA VAL A 48 20.04 20.52 -1.01
C VAL A 48 19.94 20.16 0.48
N LEU A 49 19.74 18.88 0.83
CA LEU A 49 19.59 18.40 2.22
C LEU A 49 20.40 17.10 2.44
N PRO A 50 21.75 17.17 2.50
CA PRO A 50 22.62 15.99 2.58
C PRO A 50 22.47 15.18 3.89
N TRP A 51 21.89 15.77 4.93
CA TRP A 51 21.67 15.10 6.23
C TRP A 51 20.40 14.24 6.29
N LEU A 52 19.49 14.35 5.31
CA LEU A 52 18.24 13.60 5.31
C LEU A 52 18.34 12.38 4.36
N PRO A 53 18.20 11.13 4.84
CA PRO A 53 18.28 9.96 3.99
C PRO A 53 16.95 9.75 3.24
N PHE A 54 16.66 10.59 2.23
CA PHE A 54 15.42 10.59 1.44
C PHE A 54 15.02 9.18 0.97
N GLY A 55 15.97 8.36 0.53
CA GLY A 55 15.71 6.99 0.06
C GLY A 55 15.29 6.02 1.16
N LEU A 56 15.89 6.12 2.36
CA LEU A 56 15.53 5.30 3.51
C LEU A 56 14.15 5.71 4.05
N LEU A 57 13.93 7.01 4.21
CA LEU A 57 12.67 7.55 4.70
C LEU A 57 11.52 7.21 3.75
N GLY A 58 11.73 7.43 2.44
CA GLY A 58 10.72 7.10 1.43
C GLY A 58 10.37 5.61 1.42
N SER A 59 11.37 4.73 1.45
CA SER A 59 11.16 3.27 1.49
C SER A 59 10.44 2.82 2.76
N THR A 60 10.77 3.44 3.89
CA THR A 60 10.12 3.16 5.18
C THR A 60 8.65 3.56 5.14
N LEU A 61 8.35 4.79 4.76
CA LEU A 61 6.97 5.30 4.66
C LEU A 61 6.15 4.49 3.65
N PHE A 62 6.75 4.12 2.51
CA PHE A 62 6.05 3.33 1.50
C PHE A 62 5.72 1.90 1.96
N GLY A 63 6.55 1.31 2.82
CA GLY A 63 6.27 0.02 3.47
C GLY A 63 5.23 0.15 4.59
N LEU A 64 5.34 1.17 5.44
CA LEU A 64 4.36 1.45 6.49
C LEU A 64 2.96 1.66 5.93
N GLY A 65 2.86 2.33 4.80
CA GLY A 65 1.60 2.56 4.10
C GLY A 65 0.80 1.29 3.85
N ILE A 66 1.41 0.23 3.31
CA ILE A 66 0.67 -1.02 3.02
C ILE A 66 0.26 -1.76 4.30
N VAL A 67 1.08 -1.69 5.36
CA VAL A 67 0.77 -2.27 6.67
C VAL A 67 -0.44 -1.60 7.29
N LEU A 68 -0.49 -0.26 7.24
CA LEU A 68 -1.63 0.52 7.70
C LEU A 68 -2.88 0.30 6.84
N THR A 69 -2.74 0.09 5.52
CA THR A 69 -3.88 -0.27 4.66
C THR A 69 -4.49 -1.60 5.09
N TRP A 70 -3.66 -2.61 5.39
CA TRP A 70 -4.16 -3.89 5.90
C TRP A 70 -4.85 -3.74 7.26
N ALA A 71 -4.26 -2.97 8.18
CA ALA A 71 -4.86 -2.67 9.49
C ALA A 71 -6.21 -1.93 9.35
N GLY A 72 -6.28 -0.93 8.46
CA GLY A 72 -7.49 -0.19 8.16
C GLY A 72 -8.58 -1.07 7.55
N LEU A 73 -8.21 -2.00 6.66
CA LEU A 73 -9.16 -2.98 6.12
C LEU A 73 -9.66 -3.97 7.18
N ARG A 74 -8.82 -4.41 8.13
CA ARG A 74 -9.30 -5.23 9.26
C ARG A 74 -10.33 -4.48 10.09
N GLN A 75 -10.07 -3.22 10.42
CA GLN A 75 -11.03 -2.38 11.13
C GLN A 75 -12.31 -2.16 10.32
N PHE A 76 -12.19 -1.99 9.00
CA PHE A 76 -13.35 -1.94 8.10
C PHE A 76 -14.18 -3.22 8.20
N PHE A 77 -13.58 -4.40 8.25
CA PHE A 77 -14.32 -5.65 8.46
C PHE A 77 -14.77 -5.88 9.93
N GLY A 78 -14.52 -4.96 10.85
CA GLY A 78 -14.88 -5.09 12.26
C GLY A 78 -14.00 -6.06 13.04
N LEU A 79 -12.81 -6.36 12.52
CA LEU A 79 -11.85 -7.28 13.14
C LEU A 79 -10.85 -6.54 14.01
N SER A 80 -10.38 -7.20 15.07
CA SER A 80 -9.26 -6.71 15.86
C SER A 80 -7.98 -6.66 15.02
N VAL A 81 -7.16 -5.62 15.25
CA VAL A 81 -5.85 -5.46 14.61
C VAL A 81 -4.78 -6.02 15.56
N PRO A 82 -3.96 -7.00 15.12
CA PRO A 82 -2.87 -7.52 15.94
C PRO A 82 -1.68 -6.54 15.94
N TRP A 83 -1.81 -5.46 16.70
CA TRP A 83 -0.83 -4.37 16.74
C TRP A 83 0.58 -4.84 17.11
N VAL A 84 0.71 -5.78 18.05
CA VAL A 84 2.01 -6.33 18.45
C VAL A 84 2.72 -7.00 17.28
N ALA A 85 2.03 -7.88 16.54
CA ALA A 85 2.61 -8.56 15.39
C ALA A 85 2.97 -7.58 14.27
N LEU A 86 2.13 -6.57 14.02
CA LEU A 86 2.44 -5.52 13.04
C LEU A 86 3.63 -4.66 13.47
N SER A 87 3.75 -4.32 14.75
CA SER A 87 4.88 -3.57 15.29
C SER A 87 6.17 -4.36 15.18
N VAL A 88 6.16 -5.65 15.54
CA VAL A 88 7.34 -6.54 15.38
C VAL A 88 7.76 -6.61 13.92
N LEU A 89 6.82 -6.86 13.00
CA LEU A 89 7.13 -6.90 11.57
C LEU A 89 7.67 -5.57 11.05
N THR A 90 7.10 -4.46 11.51
CA THR A 90 7.52 -3.11 11.13
C THR A 90 8.92 -2.80 11.65
N VAL A 91 9.23 -3.16 12.90
CA VAL A 91 10.56 -2.99 13.49
C VAL A 91 11.57 -3.83 12.72
N VAL A 92 11.30 -5.11 12.48
CA VAL A 92 12.18 -5.99 11.69
C VAL A 92 12.44 -5.40 10.30
N TYR A 93 11.39 -4.95 9.62
CA TYR A 93 11.51 -4.31 8.31
C TYR A 93 12.40 -3.06 8.32
N ILE A 94 12.17 -2.16 9.28
CA ILE A 94 12.98 -0.93 9.43
C ILE A 94 14.42 -1.29 9.78
N THR A 95 14.65 -2.23 10.69
CA THR A 95 16.00 -2.69 11.05
C THR A 95 16.75 -3.24 9.85
N VAL A 96 16.13 -4.09 9.03
CA VAL A 96 16.75 -4.62 7.80
C VAL A 96 17.10 -3.48 6.83
N LEU A 97 16.19 -2.53 6.61
CA LEU A 97 16.45 -1.38 5.75
C LEU A 97 17.59 -0.50 6.26
N THR A 98 17.61 -0.20 7.55
CA THR A 98 18.63 0.64 8.18
C THR A 98 20.00 -0.05 8.15
N LEU A 99 20.08 -1.34 8.47
CA LEU A 99 21.32 -2.11 8.39
C LEU A 99 21.88 -2.13 6.97
N ARG A 100 21.01 -2.34 5.96
CA ARG A 100 21.43 -2.30 4.55
C ARG A 100 21.79 -0.90 4.08
N TRP A 101 21.27 0.15 4.71
CA TRP A 101 21.65 1.52 4.37
C TRP A 101 23.05 1.87 4.88
N TYR A 102 23.38 1.51 6.12
CA TYR A 102 24.64 1.92 6.77
C TYR A 102 25.79 0.93 6.59
N VAL A 103 25.51 -0.37 6.47
CA VAL A 103 26.55 -1.42 6.49
C VAL A 103 26.86 -1.96 5.09
N TRP A 104 25.84 -2.20 4.26
CA TRP A 104 26.00 -2.76 2.90
C TRP A 104 25.09 -2.05 1.90
N PRO A 105 25.49 -0.87 1.39
CA PRO A 105 24.66 -0.03 0.53
C PRO A 105 24.41 -0.71 -0.81
N ASP A 106 23.35 -1.51 -0.87
CA ASP A 106 22.90 -2.21 -2.08
C ASP A 106 21.45 -1.82 -2.39
N TRP A 107 21.27 -1.19 -3.56
CA TRP A 107 20.00 -0.71 -4.05
C TRP A 107 19.04 -1.82 -4.44
N ALA A 108 19.54 -2.93 -5.00
CA ALA A 108 18.74 -4.07 -5.39
C ALA A 108 18.15 -4.76 -4.16
N TYR A 109 18.96 -5.01 -3.12
CA TYR A 109 18.49 -5.64 -1.87
C TYR A 109 17.47 -4.77 -1.12
N ARG A 110 17.68 -3.45 -1.08
CA ARG A 110 16.70 -2.53 -0.48
C ARG A 110 15.37 -2.61 -1.23
N THR A 111 15.43 -2.54 -2.56
CA THR A 111 14.27 -2.62 -3.44
C THR A 111 13.55 -3.97 -3.31
N ALA A 112 14.31 -5.06 -3.17
CA ALA A 112 13.80 -6.41 -2.92
C ALA A 112 13.05 -6.47 -1.58
N THR A 113 13.64 -5.92 -0.52
CA THR A 113 13.06 -5.91 0.84
C THR A 113 11.73 -5.17 0.91
N VAL A 114 11.67 -3.95 0.33
CA VAL A 114 10.42 -3.17 0.23
C VAL A 114 9.36 -3.95 -0.57
N SER A 115 9.79 -4.60 -1.66
CA SER A 115 8.89 -5.36 -2.52
C SER A 115 8.38 -6.62 -1.80
N ALA A 116 9.21 -7.33 -1.05
CA ALA A 116 8.80 -8.50 -0.28
C ALA A 116 7.68 -8.15 0.72
N LEU A 117 7.88 -7.10 1.52
CA LEU A 117 6.85 -6.64 2.47
C LEU A 117 5.55 -6.28 1.76
N ARG A 118 5.62 -5.51 0.67
CA ARG A 118 4.43 -5.12 -0.09
C ARG A 118 3.75 -6.30 -0.76
N GLY A 119 4.51 -7.27 -1.27
CA GLY A 119 3.98 -8.49 -1.85
C GLY A 119 3.18 -9.29 -0.83
N LEU A 120 3.81 -9.58 0.31
CA LEU A 120 3.19 -10.31 1.43
C LEU A 120 1.94 -9.60 1.95
N MET A 121 2.01 -8.29 2.18
CA MET A 121 0.86 -7.52 2.68
C MET A 121 -0.27 -7.41 1.66
N SER A 122 0.04 -7.26 0.37
CA SER A 122 -1.00 -7.23 -0.67
C SER A 122 -1.72 -8.58 -0.76
N MET A 123 -1.00 -9.69 -0.64
CA MET A 123 -1.60 -11.03 -0.55
C MET A 123 -2.43 -11.19 0.71
N ALA A 124 -1.96 -10.70 1.86
CA ALA A 124 -2.72 -10.70 3.10
C ALA A 124 -4.01 -9.87 2.98
N ILE A 125 -3.98 -8.75 2.26
CA ILE A 125 -5.18 -7.95 1.92
C ILE A 125 -6.14 -8.76 1.05
N ALA A 126 -5.66 -9.42 0.00
CA ALA A 126 -6.49 -10.24 -0.86
C ALA A 126 -7.20 -11.37 -0.07
N VAL A 127 -6.47 -12.08 0.78
CA VAL A 127 -7.01 -13.13 1.66
C VAL A 127 -8.03 -12.56 2.65
N LEU A 128 -7.73 -11.40 3.25
CA LEU A 128 -8.63 -10.71 4.17
C LEU A 128 -9.96 -10.36 3.49
N VAL A 129 -9.91 -9.73 2.31
CA VAL A 129 -11.11 -9.33 1.57
C VAL A 129 -11.89 -10.56 1.12
N TRP A 130 -11.23 -11.61 0.64
CA TRP A 130 -11.87 -12.86 0.25
C TRP A 130 -12.61 -13.54 1.40
N ARG A 131 -11.96 -13.63 2.57
CA ARG A 131 -12.49 -14.35 3.73
C ARG A 131 -13.64 -13.61 4.42
N TYR A 132 -13.58 -12.28 4.47
CA TYR A 132 -14.54 -11.47 5.24
C TYR A 132 -15.52 -10.67 4.37
N ARG A 133 -15.57 -10.92 3.06
CA ARG A 133 -16.58 -10.30 2.19
C ARG A 133 -18.01 -10.68 2.66
N PRO A 134 -18.93 -9.71 2.80
CA PRO A 134 -20.32 -10.00 3.13
C PRO A 134 -21.01 -10.68 1.94
N ARG A 135 -21.62 -11.85 2.16
CA ARG A 135 -22.30 -12.64 1.12
C ARG A 135 -23.58 -11.99 0.57
N ASN A 136 -24.22 -11.11 1.35
CA ASN A 136 -25.49 -10.44 0.98
C ASN A 136 -25.30 -9.11 0.24
N ARG A 137 -24.14 -8.85 -0.40
CA ARG A 137 -23.85 -7.57 -1.06
C ARG A 137 -23.26 -7.75 -2.44
N ALA A 138 -23.25 -6.68 -3.22
CA ALA A 138 -22.67 -6.66 -4.56
C ALA A 138 -21.21 -7.15 -4.53
N ALA A 139 -20.97 -8.32 -5.13
CA ALA A 139 -19.67 -9.00 -5.08
C ALA A 139 -18.56 -8.26 -5.84
N PHE A 140 -18.94 -7.36 -6.76
CA PHE A 140 -18.02 -6.70 -7.68
C PHE A 140 -16.95 -5.88 -6.96
N SER A 141 -17.32 -5.00 -6.01
CA SER A 141 -16.35 -4.14 -5.30
C SER A 141 -15.29 -4.95 -4.55
N TYR A 142 -15.71 -6.06 -3.93
CA TYR A 142 -14.82 -6.95 -3.20
C TYR A 142 -13.92 -7.74 -4.15
N PHE A 143 -14.49 -8.29 -5.22
CA PHE A 143 -13.72 -9.06 -6.22
C PHE A 143 -12.69 -8.19 -6.95
N PHE A 144 -13.08 -6.98 -7.35
CA PHE A 144 -12.18 -6.01 -7.95
C PHE A 144 -11.01 -5.69 -7.02
N THR A 145 -11.28 -5.47 -5.73
CA THR A 145 -10.22 -5.24 -4.73
C THR A 145 -9.28 -6.43 -4.61
N ILE A 146 -9.81 -7.66 -4.62
CA ILE A 146 -9.00 -8.90 -4.57
C ILE A 146 -8.10 -8.99 -5.79
N VAL A 147 -8.64 -8.80 -7.01
CA VAL A 147 -7.87 -8.86 -8.25
C VAL A 147 -6.74 -7.84 -8.23
N MET A 148 -7.02 -6.60 -7.82
CA MET A 148 -6.00 -5.55 -7.72
C MET A 148 -4.94 -5.87 -6.64
N ALA A 149 -5.35 -6.42 -5.49
CA ALA A 149 -4.44 -6.80 -4.42
C ALA A 149 -3.55 -8.00 -4.80
N VAL A 150 -4.11 -9.00 -5.49
CA VAL A 150 -3.34 -10.14 -6.03
C VAL A 150 -2.38 -9.67 -7.11
N GLY A 151 -2.83 -8.84 -8.07
CA GLY A 151 -1.96 -8.29 -9.11
C GLY A 151 -0.79 -7.49 -8.54
N LEU A 152 -1.06 -6.64 -7.55
CA LEU A 152 -0.03 -5.90 -6.84
C LEU A 152 0.92 -6.83 -6.07
N GLY A 153 0.38 -7.85 -5.41
CA GLY A 153 1.14 -8.84 -4.66
C GLY A 153 2.08 -9.66 -5.54
N LEU A 154 1.57 -10.21 -6.65
CA LEU A 154 2.35 -11.00 -7.60
C LEU A 154 3.48 -10.19 -8.21
N MET A 155 3.19 -8.94 -8.61
CA MET A 155 4.21 -8.04 -9.15
C MET A 155 5.35 -7.80 -8.15
N HIS A 156 5.00 -7.54 -6.89
CA HIS A 156 5.99 -7.28 -5.85
C HIS A 156 6.78 -8.54 -5.44
N VAL A 157 6.14 -9.71 -5.40
CA VAL A 157 6.80 -11.00 -5.15
C VAL A 157 7.76 -11.32 -6.29
N TRP A 158 7.34 -11.17 -7.55
CA TRP A 158 8.20 -11.35 -8.71
C TRP A 158 9.40 -10.40 -8.65
N ARG A 159 9.16 -9.11 -8.45
CA ARG A 159 10.24 -8.11 -8.34
C ARG A 159 11.21 -8.42 -7.19
N SER A 160 10.69 -8.88 -6.06
CA SER A 160 11.53 -9.29 -4.93
C SER A 160 12.39 -10.50 -5.27
N GLY A 161 11.82 -11.50 -5.94
CA GLY A 161 12.53 -12.71 -6.37
C GLY A 161 13.67 -12.39 -7.33
N VAL A 162 13.42 -11.57 -8.34
CA VAL A 162 14.44 -11.13 -9.31
C VAL A 162 15.67 -10.56 -8.60
N TYR A 163 15.46 -9.59 -7.70
CA TYR A 163 16.57 -8.89 -7.06
C TYR A 163 17.26 -9.73 -5.98
N PHE A 164 16.53 -10.55 -5.21
CA PHE A 164 17.17 -11.45 -4.23
C PHE A 164 17.94 -12.59 -4.87
N LEU A 165 17.51 -13.07 -6.05
CA LEU A 165 18.23 -14.10 -6.81
C LEU A 165 19.39 -13.52 -7.64
N GLY A 166 19.61 -12.19 -7.61
CA GLY A 166 20.66 -11.54 -8.39
C GLY A 166 20.45 -11.60 -9.90
N LEU A 167 19.20 -11.77 -10.36
CA LEU A 167 18.86 -11.86 -11.78
C LEU A 167 18.89 -10.50 -12.50
N ASP A 168 18.90 -9.41 -11.74
CA ASP A 168 19.11 -8.05 -12.23
C ASP A 168 19.80 -7.22 -11.12
N SER A 169 20.54 -6.20 -11.53
CA SER A 169 21.23 -5.28 -10.61
C SER A 169 20.90 -3.84 -10.99
N ILE A 170 20.30 -3.10 -10.06
CA ILE A 170 19.98 -1.69 -10.23
C ILE A 170 20.80 -0.85 -9.24
N ASN A 171 21.36 0.25 -9.73
CA ASN A 171 22.11 1.22 -8.91
C ASN A 171 21.27 2.46 -8.57
N ALA A 172 20.13 2.66 -9.23
CA ALA A 172 19.20 3.74 -8.95
C ALA A 172 17.76 3.40 -9.34
N LEU A 173 16.80 4.01 -8.64
CA LEU A 173 15.36 3.88 -8.92
C LEU A 173 14.93 4.49 -10.26
N ALA A 174 15.78 5.35 -10.85
CA ALA A 174 15.56 5.98 -12.15
C ALA A 174 16.38 5.34 -13.28
N GLN A 175 17.17 4.30 -12.96
CA GLN A 175 17.92 3.57 -13.99
C GLN A 175 16.94 2.86 -14.92
N ALA A 176 17.17 2.98 -16.24
CA ALA A 176 16.40 2.24 -17.22
C ALA A 176 16.72 0.74 -17.08
N SER A 177 15.74 -0.04 -16.62
CA SER A 177 15.75 -1.51 -16.63
C SER A 177 14.38 -1.98 -17.10
N THR A 178 14.34 -3.03 -17.91
CA THR A 178 13.10 -3.67 -18.37
C THR A 178 12.20 -4.05 -17.19
N ILE A 179 12.80 -4.53 -16.10
CA ILE A 179 12.10 -4.96 -14.89
C ILE A 179 11.48 -3.76 -14.17
N GLN A 180 12.22 -2.65 -14.11
CA GLN A 180 11.75 -1.40 -13.52
C GLN A 180 10.61 -0.78 -14.34
N ASN A 181 10.69 -0.85 -15.67
CA ASN A 181 9.62 -0.38 -16.56
C ASN A 181 8.34 -1.20 -16.40
N ILE A 182 8.44 -2.53 -16.39
CA ILE A 182 7.29 -3.43 -16.13
C ILE A 182 6.67 -3.09 -14.77
N TYR A 183 7.51 -2.91 -13.74
CA TYR A 183 7.05 -2.52 -12.41
C TYR A 183 6.27 -1.20 -12.42
N PHE A 184 6.78 -0.17 -13.10
CA PHE A 184 6.08 1.11 -13.16
C PHE A 184 4.77 1.01 -13.94
N SER A 185 4.74 0.27 -15.05
CA SER A 185 3.51 0.06 -15.83
C SER A 185 2.43 -0.68 -15.03
N VAL A 186 2.80 -1.78 -14.36
CA VAL A 186 1.86 -2.54 -13.52
C VAL A 186 1.46 -1.73 -12.28
N GLY A 187 2.41 -1.05 -11.65
CA GLY A 187 2.19 -0.19 -10.49
C GLY A 187 1.25 0.98 -10.78
N LEU A 188 1.31 1.52 -12.00
CA LEU A 188 0.43 2.60 -12.46
C LEU A 188 -1.05 2.18 -12.45
N VAL A 189 -1.35 0.91 -12.69
CA VAL A 189 -2.73 0.39 -12.70
C VAL A 189 -3.14 -0.14 -11.33
N THR A 190 -2.29 -0.96 -10.71
CA THR A 190 -2.63 -1.72 -9.51
C THR A 190 -2.74 -0.87 -8.25
N LEU A 191 -1.91 0.16 -8.08
CA LEU A 191 -1.98 1.05 -6.91
C LEU A 191 -3.26 1.91 -6.87
N PRO A 192 -3.61 2.67 -7.92
CA PRO A 192 -4.88 3.36 -7.93
C PRO A 192 -6.05 2.38 -7.98
N GLY A 193 -5.91 1.24 -8.68
CA GLY A 193 -6.91 0.18 -8.69
C GLY A 193 -7.24 -0.35 -7.30
N MET A 194 -6.23 -0.63 -6.46
CA MET A 194 -6.45 -1.03 -5.07
C MET A 194 -7.20 0.05 -4.30
N THR A 195 -6.81 1.31 -4.45
CA THR A 195 -7.44 2.43 -3.73
C THR A 195 -8.89 2.65 -4.17
N LEU A 196 -9.16 2.52 -5.48
CA LEU A 196 -10.51 2.54 -6.05
C LEU A 196 -11.35 1.37 -5.54
N GLY A 197 -10.78 0.17 -5.43
CA GLY A 197 -11.48 -0.98 -4.86
C GLY A 197 -11.92 -0.74 -3.42
N ILE A 198 -11.02 -0.17 -2.60
CA ILE A 198 -11.33 0.25 -1.23
C ILE A 198 -12.45 1.31 -1.23
N LEU A 199 -12.36 2.31 -2.10
CA LEU A 199 -13.36 3.36 -2.25
C LEU A 199 -14.75 2.79 -2.60
N MET A 200 -14.80 1.85 -3.54
CA MET A 200 -16.04 1.18 -3.95
C MET A 200 -16.66 0.37 -2.80
N MET A 201 -15.84 -0.33 -2.00
CA MET A 201 -16.34 -1.02 -0.81
C MET A 201 -16.90 -0.04 0.23
N ILE A 202 -16.26 1.12 0.42
CA ILE A 202 -16.73 2.16 1.33
C ILE A 202 -18.06 2.74 0.85
N HIS A 203 -18.18 3.08 -0.44
CA HIS A 203 -19.41 3.59 -1.03
C HIS A 203 -20.57 2.59 -0.90
N ASP A 204 -20.35 1.31 -1.19
CA ASP A 204 -21.35 0.25 -0.98
C ASP A 204 -21.84 0.20 0.49
N ARG A 205 -20.94 0.43 1.45
CA ARG A 205 -21.32 0.52 2.87
C ARG A 205 -22.12 1.75 3.22
N LEU A 206 -21.74 2.92 2.71
CA LEU A 206 -22.45 4.17 2.96
C LEU A 206 -23.86 4.14 2.36
N LEU A 207 -24.00 3.63 1.12
CA LEU A 207 -25.32 3.45 0.49
C LEU A 207 -26.21 2.50 1.30
N GLY A 208 -25.64 1.39 1.78
CA GLY A 208 -26.36 0.45 2.64
C GLY A 208 -26.78 1.04 4.01
N GLN A 209 -25.98 1.96 4.58
CA GLN A 209 -26.36 2.67 5.81
C GLN A 209 -27.46 3.71 5.55
N GLY A 210 -27.33 4.49 4.48
CA GLY A 210 -28.34 5.47 4.06
C GLY A 210 -29.70 4.83 3.81
N ALA A 211 -29.74 3.70 3.10
CA ALA A 211 -30.98 2.95 2.85
C ALA A 211 -31.64 2.46 4.15
N LYS A 212 -30.86 1.98 5.12
CA LYS A 212 -31.38 1.55 6.44
C LYS A 212 -31.92 2.71 7.27
N LEU A 213 -31.28 3.87 7.22
CA LEU A 213 -31.75 5.07 7.91
C LEU A 213 -33.06 5.58 7.31
N ALA A 214 -33.16 5.61 5.98
CA ALA A 214 -34.40 5.98 5.28
C ALA A 214 -35.56 5.02 5.58
N ALA A 215 -35.27 3.72 5.76
CA ALA A 215 -36.28 2.72 6.14
C ALA A 215 -36.72 2.79 7.62
N ARG A 216 -35.90 3.38 8.51
CA ARG A 216 -36.25 3.59 9.94
C ARG A 216 -36.97 4.90 10.22
N GLY A 217 -36.92 5.86 9.29
CA GLY A 217 -37.63 7.13 9.38
C GLY A 217 -39.04 7.11 8.77
N ARG A 218 -39.52 5.93 8.37
CA ARG A 218 -40.92 5.65 7.99
C ARG A 218 -41.53 4.77 9.08
#